data_AF-A0A9D7W2N9-F1
#
_entry.id   AF-A0A9D7W2N9-F1
#
_cell.length_a   1.000
_cell.length_b   1.000
_cell.length_c   1.000
_cell.angle_alpha   90.00
_cell.angle_beta   90.00
_cell.angle_gamma   90.00
#
_symmetry.space_group_name_H-M   'P 1'
#
loop_
_entity.id
_entity.type
_entity.pdbx_description
1 polymer ?
#
loop_
_entity_poly.entity_id
_entity_poly.type
_entity_poly.pdbx_seq_one_letter_code
_entity_poly.pdbx_strand_id
1 'polypeptide(L)'
;MNLPNPSVLNLWECFVRQYPKYRNISIPKHFYFCDNEQDANTCAELVEKKIKQATAPSVWWYEYHNEPMPKVGDLFIVTDWHGEAKAIIEITALEQVRFKDVGEAFAYAEGEGDKSLAYWRNVHTDYYTREMEKAGAHFNENILISCEYFQTVFITKNV
;
A
#
# COMPACT_ATOMS: atom_id res chain seq x y z
N MET A 1 17.87 16.26 -0.77
CA MET A 1 16.67 15.52 -1.18
C MET A 1 17.10 14.53 -2.24
N ASN A 2 17.00 13.23 -1.97
CA ASN A 2 17.20 12.24 -3.03
C ASN A 2 16.05 12.41 -4.02
N LEU A 3 16.39 12.68 -5.28
CA LEU A 3 15.38 12.74 -6.34
C LEU A 3 14.71 11.35 -6.45
N PRO A 4 13.40 11.29 -6.76
CA PRO A 4 12.75 10.01 -6.98
C PRO A 4 13.44 9.27 -8.13
N ASN A 5 13.37 7.93 -8.11
CA ASN A 5 13.83 7.11 -9.22
C ASN A 5 13.19 7.64 -10.54
N PRO A 6 13.94 7.81 -11.64
CA PRO A 6 13.41 8.35 -12.89
C PRO A 6 12.16 7.64 -13.43
N SER A 7 11.99 6.34 -13.11
CA SER A 7 10.79 5.57 -13.46
C SER A 7 9.50 6.14 -12.85
N VAL A 8 9.55 6.74 -11.66
CA VAL A 8 8.39 7.38 -11.00
C VAL A 8 7.89 8.55 -11.82
N LEU A 9 8.81 9.43 -12.25
CA LEU A 9 8.47 10.58 -13.09
C LEU A 9 7.91 10.11 -14.44
N ASN A 10 8.58 9.16 -15.08
CA ASN A 10 8.18 8.63 -16.38
C ASN A 10 6.77 7.99 -16.35
N LEU A 11 6.49 7.18 -15.32
CA LEU A 11 5.18 6.55 -15.14
C LEU A 11 4.08 7.62 -14.93
N TRP A 12 4.36 8.62 -14.09
CA TRP A 12 3.43 9.71 -13.83
C TRP A 12 3.14 10.56 -15.08
N GLU A 13 4.17 10.90 -15.85
CA GLU A 13 4.01 11.66 -17.09
C GLU A 13 3.16 10.89 -18.12
N CYS A 14 3.38 9.58 -18.25
CA CYS A 14 2.56 8.73 -19.11
C CYS A 14 1.10 8.66 -18.65
N PHE A 15 0.86 8.55 -17.35
CA PHE A 15 -0.48 8.58 -16.77
C PHE A 15 -1.17 9.92 -17.04
N VAL A 16 -0.51 11.05 -16.78
CA VAL A 16 -1.06 12.39 -17.02
C VAL A 16 -1.36 12.62 -18.51
N ARG A 17 -0.52 12.09 -19.41
CA ARG A 17 -0.77 12.16 -20.86
C ARG A 17 -2.06 11.43 -21.26
N GLN A 18 -2.34 10.28 -20.64
CA GLN A 18 -3.58 9.54 -20.87
C GLN A 18 -4.79 10.11 -20.13
N TYR A 19 -4.58 10.76 -18.98
CA TYR A 19 -5.62 11.36 -18.15
C TYR A 19 -5.32 12.85 -17.89
N PRO A 20 -5.53 13.75 -18.87
CA PRO A 20 -5.11 15.16 -18.79
C PRO A 20 -5.70 15.95 -17.61
N LYS A 21 -6.76 15.45 -16.96
CA LYS A 21 -7.34 16.05 -15.74
C LYS A 21 -6.33 16.14 -14.59
N TYR A 22 -5.27 15.32 -14.58
CA TYR A 22 -4.22 15.33 -13.56
C TYR A 22 -3.02 16.22 -13.89
N ARG A 23 -3.03 16.98 -15.00
CA ARG A 23 -1.86 17.74 -15.50
C ARG A 23 -1.29 18.78 -14.52
N ASN A 24 -2.12 19.30 -13.63
CA ASN A 24 -1.72 20.32 -12.65
C ASN A 24 -1.57 19.76 -11.23
N ILE A 25 -1.56 18.43 -11.08
CA ILE A 25 -1.39 17.76 -9.80
C ILE A 25 0.09 17.36 -9.66
N SER A 26 0.65 17.59 -8.47
CA SER A 26 2.01 17.14 -8.14
C SER A 26 2.11 15.62 -8.23
N ILE A 27 3.32 15.12 -8.49
CA ILE A 27 3.60 13.67 -8.45
C ILE A 27 3.09 13.13 -7.09
N PRO A 28 2.26 12.07 -7.10
CA PRO A 28 1.77 11.49 -5.86
C PRO A 28 2.88 10.93 -4.96
N LYS A 29 2.55 10.68 -3.70
CA LYS A 29 3.43 9.93 -2.79
C LYS A 29 3.76 8.56 -3.43
N HIS A 30 4.99 8.11 -3.25
CA HIS A 30 5.50 6.88 -3.84
C HIS A 30 6.23 6.06 -2.78
N PHE A 31 5.97 4.75 -2.78
CA PHE A 31 6.48 3.83 -1.77
C PHE A 31 6.43 2.38 -2.27
N TYR A 32 7.21 1.51 -1.64
CA TYR A 32 7.02 0.07 -1.72
C TYR A 32 6.22 -0.43 -0.51
N PHE A 33 5.53 -1.56 -0.68
CA PHE A 33 4.88 -2.25 0.43
C PHE A 33 5.90 -3.08 1.22
N CYS A 34 5.51 -3.48 2.44
CA CYS A 34 6.29 -4.36 3.32
C CYS A 34 7.62 -3.75 3.80
N ASP A 35 8.37 -4.51 4.59
CA ASP A 35 9.60 -4.07 5.26
C ASP A 35 10.86 -4.85 4.84
N ASN A 36 10.76 -5.66 3.79
CA ASN A 36 11.87 -6.41 3.21
C ASN A 36 11.75 -6.52 1.68
N GLU A 37 12.89 -6.78 1.02
CA GLU A 37 13.01 -6.77 -0.44
C GLU A 37 12.10 -7.79 -1.14
N GLN A 38 12.04 -9.01 -0.62
CA GLN A 38 11.28 -10.08 -1.23
C GLN A 38 9.78 -9.76 -1.24
N ASP A 39 9.25 -9.33 -0.10
CA ASP A 39 7.83 -9.05 0.03
C ASP A 39 7.44 -7.75 -0.67
N ALA A 40 8.30 -6.73 -0.65
CA ALA A 40 8.10 -5.48 -1.39
C ALA A 40 7.96 -5.74 -2.90
N ASN A 41 8.89 -6.51 -3.45
CA ASN A 41 8.89 -6.86 -4.88
C ASN A 41 7.66 -7.73 -5.22
N THR A 42 7.35 -8.70 -4.36
CA THR A 42 6.17 -9.57 -4.54
C THR A 42 4.86 -8.77 -4.52
N CYS A 43 4.69 -7.87 -3.55
CA CYS A 43 3.51 -7.02 -3.46
C CYS A 43 3.37 -6.09 -4.67
N ALA A 44 4.47 -5.49 -5.13
CA ALA A 44 4.45 -4.64 -6.32
C ALA A 44 3.97 -5.41 -7.57
N GLU A 45 4.45 -6.64 -7.77
CA GLU A 45 3.97 -7.50 -8.84
C GLU A 45 2.48 -7.86 -8.71
N LEU A 46 2.01 -8.13 -7.49
CA LEU A 46 0.59 -8.43 -7.24
C LEU A 46 -0.30 -7.24 -7.57
N VAL A 47 0.14 -6.01 -7.27
CA VAL A 47 -0.57 -4.79 -7.66
C VAL A 47 -0.59 -4.62 -9.18
N GLU A 48 0.53 -4.84 -9.87
CA GLU A 48 0.59 -4.78 -11.34
C GLU A 48 -0.35 -5.81 -12.00
N LYS A 49 -0.43 -7.02 -11.44
CA LYS A 49 -1.34 -8.09 -11.88
C LYS A 49 -2.79 -7.86 -11.46
N LYS A 50 -3.07 -6.76 -10.75
CA LYS A 50 -4.36 -6.40 -10.17
C LYS A 50 -4.91 -7.41 -9.15
N ILE A 51 -4.03 -8.20 -8.55
CA ILE A 51 -4.38 -9.21 -7.55
C ILE A 51 -4.48 -8.58 -6.15
N LYS A 52 -3.50 -7.77 -5.75
CA LYS A 52 -3.53 -6.98 -4.52
C LYS A 52 -4.30 -5.68 -4.79
N GLN A 53 -5.41 -5.50 -4.09
CA GLN A 53 -6.33 -4.34 -4.19
C GLN A 53 -6.70 -3.78 -2.81
N ALA A 54 -5.95 -4.17 -1.78
CA ALA A 54 -6.08 -3.61 -0.44
C ALA A 54 -4.74 -3.58 0.28
N THR A 55 -4.62 -2.74 1.30
CA THR A 55 -3.49 -2.69 2.23
C THR A 55 -3.95 -2.38 3.65
N ALA A 56 -3.18 -2.82 4.65
CA ALA A 56 -3.54 -2.76 6.06
C ALA A 56 -2.50 -2.05 6.96
N PRO A 57 -2.22 -0.75 6.80
CA PRO A 57 -1.39 -0.04 7.78
C PRO A 57 -2.06 -0.02 9.17
N SER A 58 -1.26 -0.03 10.25
CA SER A 58 -1.83 0.17 11.59
C SER A 58 -2.25 1.63 11.77
N VAL A 59 -3.39 1.88 12.40
CA VAL A 59 -3.80 3.27 12.74
C VAL A 59 -2.76 3.92 13.65
N TRP A 60 -2.13 3.11 14.52
CA TRP A 60 -1.02 3.53 15.35
C TRP A 60 0.16 4.10 14.55
N TRP A 61 0.51 3.53 13.38
CA TRP A 61 1.61 4.03 12.56
C TRP A 61 1.37 5.47 12.11
N TYR A 62 0.15 5.80 11.68
CA TYR A 62 -0.23 7.15 11.28
C TYR A 62 -0.12 8.13 12.46
N GLU A 63 -0.63 7.75 13.62
CA GLU A 63 -0.58 8.56 14.84
C GLU A 63 0.86 8.80 15.31
N TYR A 64 1.66 7.74 15.35
CA TYR A 64 3.05 7.79 15.82
C TYR A 64 3.95 8.63 14.92
N HIS A 65 3.76 8.55 13.60
CA HIS A 65 4.53 9.35 12.63
C HIS A 65 3.92 10.72 12.33
N ASN A 66 2.78 11.06 12.94
CA ASN A 66 2.02 12.28 12.64
C ASN A 66 1.72 12.44 11.13
N GLU A 67 1.43 11.32 10.47
CA GLU A 67 1.08 11.26 9.06
C GLU A 67 -0.44 11.20 8.90
N PRO A 68 -1.04 11.98 7.98
CA PRO A 68 -2.46 11.87 7.72
C PRO A 68 -2.78 10.54 7.04
N MET A 69 -3.87 9.91 7.48
CA MET A 69 -4.48 8.81 6.73
C MET A 69 -4.90 9.27 5.33
N PRO A 70 -4.87 8.37 4.33
CA PRO A 70 -5.31 8.70 2.98
C PRO A 70 -6.82 8.97 2.94
N LYS A 71 -7.27 9.46 1.78
CA LYS A 71 -8.68 9.72 1.47
C LYS A 71 -9.07 8.98 0.20
N VAL A 72 -10.36 8.68 0.07
CA VAL A 72 -10.92 8.17 -1.19
C VAL A 72 -10.61 9.14 -2.32
N GLY A 73 -10.08 8.61 -3.42
CA GLY A 73 -9.60 9.36 -4.58
C GLY A 73 -8.12 9.78 -4.52
N ASP A 74 -7.43 9.56 -3.40
CA ASP A 74 -5.98 9.76 -3.33
C ASP A 74 -5.27 8.78 -4.26
N LEU A 75 -4.29 9.29 -5.00
CA LEU A 75 -3.41 8.49 -5.85
C LEU A 75 -2.10 8.21 -5.14
N PHE A 76 -1.53 7.03 -5.40
CA PHE A 76 -0.20 6.65 -4.95
C PHE A 76 0.54 5.92 -6.07
N ILE A 77 1.86 6.03 -6.08
CA ILE A 77 2.72 5.26 -7.00
C ILE A 77 3.38 4.14 -6.20
N VAL A 78 3.08 2.90 -6.58
CA VAL A 78 3.70 1.71 -5.98
C VAL A 78 5.02 1.45 -6.68
N THR A 79 6.08 1.29 -5.89
CA THR A 79 7.41 0.92 -6.35
C THR A 79 7.80 -0.48 -5.91
N ASP A 80 8.84 -1.04 -6.52
CA ASP A 80 9.58 -2.16 -5.94
C ASP A 80 10.55 -1.68 -4.84
N TRP A 81 11.30 -2.62 -4.26
CA TRP A 81 12.28 -2.36 -3.20
C TRP A 81 13.36 -1.34 -3.59
N HIS A 82 13.74 -1.30 -4.86
CA HIS A 82 14.76 -0.38 -5.38
C HIS A 82 14.17 0.99 -5.78
N GLY A 83 12.88 1.20 -5.54
CA GLY A 83 12.18 2.43 -5.85
C GLY A 83 11.79 2.54 -7.32
N GLU A 84 11.88 1.47 -8.12
CA GLU A 84 11.36 1.50 -9.49
C GLU A 84 9.84 1.46 -9.49
N ALA A 85 9.21 2.41 -10.16
CA ALA A 85 7.76 2.48 -10.24
C ALA A 85 7.18 1.30 -11.01
N LYS A 86 6.12 0.69 -10.46
CA LYS A 86 5.42 -0.48 -11.01
C LYS A 86 3.97 -0.16 -11.35
N ALA A 87 3.28 0.59 -10.50
CA ALA A 87 1.87 0.90 -10.70
C ALA A 87 1.45 2.24 -10.09
N ILE A 88 0.30 2.75 -10.55
CA ILE A 88 -0.45 3.82 -9.87
C ILE A 88 -1.73 3.20 -9.35
N ILE A 89 -2.02 3.45 -8.07
CA ILE A 89 -3.25 3.03 -7.39
C ILE A 89 -4.08 4.24 -6.97
N GLU A 90 -5.38 4.06 -6.87
CA GLU A 90 -6.34 5.04 -6.35
C GLU A 90 -7.11 4.43 -5.18
N ILE A 91 -7.17 5.12 -4.04
CA ILE A 91 -7.95 4.67 -2.88
C ILE A 91 -9.45 4.74 -3.21
N THR A 92 -10.15 3.64 -3.00
CA THR A 92 -11.59 3.51 -3.32
C THR A 92 -12.46 3.42 -2.09
N ALA A 93 -11.96 2.87 -0.98
CA ALA A 93 -12.65 2.81 0.29
C ALA A 93 -11.66 2.72 1.45
N LEU A 94 -12.10 3.13 2.63
CA LEU A 94 -11.33 3.08 3.88
C LEU A 94 -12.25 2.63 5.00
N GLU A 95 -11.79 1.65 5.77
CA GLU A 95 -12.47 1.17 6.97
C GLU A 95 -11.47 1.03 8.10
N GLN A 96 -11.87 1.36 9.33
CA GLN A 96 -11.05 1.09 10.51
C GLN A 96 -11.71 -0.02 11.31
N VAL A 97 -11.00 -1.13 11.43
CA VAL A 97 -11.46 -2.30 12.18
C VAL A 97 -10.38 -2.73 13.16
N ARG A 98 -10.76 -3.36 14.27
CA ARG A 98 -9.77 -3.99 15.13
C ARG A 98 -9.10 -5.12 14.36
N PHE A 99 -7.82 -5.37 14.64
CA PHE A 99 -7.08 -6.46 14.04
C PHE A 99 -7.94 -7.71 14.02
N LYS A 100 -8.34 -8.27 15.17
CA LYS A 100 -9.15 -9.51 15.26
C LYS A 100 -10.46 -9.55 14.45
N ASP A 101 -10.99 -8.39 14.08
CA ASP A 101 -12.26 -8.26 13.35
C ASP A 101 -12.06 -8.19 11.82
N VAL A 102 -10.81 -8.10 11.32
CA VAL A 102 -10.50 -8.23 9.88
C VAL A 102 -11.02 -9.58 9.35
N GLY A 103 -11.81 -9.52 8.27
CA GLY A 103 -12.46 -10.68 7.67
C GLY A 103 -11.76 -11.27 6.44
N GLU A 104 -12.21 -12.44 6.02
CA GLU A 104 -11.66 -13.16 4.85
C GLU A 104 -11.76 -12.35 3.54
N ALA A 105 -12.83 -11.58 3.36
CA ALA A 105 -13.01 -10.75 2.18
C ALA A 105 -11.91 -9.69 2.03
N PHE A 106 -11.45 -9.13 3.16
CA PHE A 106 -10.33 -8.18 3.16
C PHE A 106 -9.02 -8.88 2.85
N ALA A 107 -8.71 -9.99 3.53
CA ALA A 107 -7.50 -10.79 3.26
C ALA A 107 -7.42 -11.23 1.79
N TYR A 108 -8.55 -11.61 1.20
CA TYR A 108 -8.63 -11.97 -0.21
C TYR A 108 -8.35 -10.78 -1.14
N ALA A 109 -8.90 -9.60 -0.82
CA ALA A 109 -8.66 -8.38 -1.57
C ALA A 109 -7.20 -7.89 -1.46
N GLU A 110 -6.57 -8.10 -0.31
CA GLU A 110 -5.14 -7.84 -0.13
C GLU A 110 -4.28 -8.83 -0.94
N GLY A 111 -4.72 -10.08 -1.06
CA GLY A 111 -4.30 -10.96 -2.14
C GLY A 111 -2.89 -11.55 -2.03
N GLU A 112 -2.24 -11.40 -0.88
CA GLU A 112 -0.92 -11.98 -0.57
C GLU A 112 -1.00 -13.47 -0.22
N GLY A 113 0.11 -14.20 -0.38
CA GLY A 113 0.21 -15.62 -0.07
C GLY A 113 -0.85 -16.47 -0.77
N ASP A 114 -1.58 -17.26 0.02
CA ASP A 114 -2.71 -18.09 -0.44
C ASP A 114 -4.06 -17.36 -0.38
N LYS A 115 -4.06 -16.05 -0.09
CA LYS A 115 -5.22 -15.17 0.06
C LYS A 115 -6.15 -15.53 1.22
N SER A 116 -5.71 -16.40 2.12
CA SER A 116 -6.50 -16.80 3.28
C SER A 116 -6.36 -15.79 4.44
N LEU A 117 -7.40 -15.70 5.27
CA LEU A 117 -7.32 -14.95 6.52
C LEU A 117 -6.27 -15.53 7.48
N ALA A 118 -6.05 -16.84 7.46
CA ALA A 118 -5.05 -17.48 8.31
C ALA A 118 -3.62 -17.02 7.95
N TYR A 119 -3.29 -16.99 6.65
CA TYR A 119 -2.03 -16.43 6.17
C TYR A 119 -1.91 -14.96 6.55
N TRP A 120 -2.96 -14.16 6.26
CA TRP A 120 -3.02 -12.74 6.58
C TRP A 120 -2.73 -12.47 8.06
N ARG A 121 -3.38 -13.21 8.97
CA ARG A 121 -3.20 -13.10 10.42
C ARG A 121 -1.76 -13.35 10.83
N ASN A 122 -1.15 -14.39 10.27
CA ASN A 122 0.20 -14.79 10.62
C ASN A 122 1.20 -13.68 10.23
N VAL A 123 1.22 -13.28 8.96
CA VAL A 123 2.19 -12.31 8.45
C VAL A 123 2.00 -10.92 9.07
N HIS A 124 0.76 -10.50 9.32
CA HIS A 124 0.48 -9.19 9.92
C HIS A 124 0.77 -9.16 11.43
N THR A 125 0.59 -10.27 12.16
CA THR A 125 1.02 -10.36 13.57
C THR A 125 2.52 -10.11 13.68
N ASP A 126 3.31 -10.76 12.82
CA ASP A 126 4.76 -10.60 12.80
C ASP A 126 5.16 -9.17 12.41
N TYR A 127 4.50 -8.60 11.38
CA TYR A 127 4.77 -7.24 10.92
C TYR A 127 4.47 -6.19 12.00
N TYR A 128 3.26 -6.17 12.57
CA TYR A 128 2.89 -5.16 13.57
C TYR A 128 3.69 -5.29 14.87
N THR A 129 4.09 -6.52 15.24
CA THR A 129 4.98 -6.73 16.38
C THR A 129 6.31 -6.01 16.15
N ARG A 130 6.96 -6.22 14.99
CA ARG A 130 8.22 -5.54 14.64
C ARG A 130 8.06 -4.03 14.47
N GLU A 131 6.95 -3.58 13.92
CA GLU A 131 6.65 -2.16 13.72
C GLU A 131 6.62 -1.41 15.06
N MET A 132 5.85 -1.94 16.02
CA MET A 132 5.59 -1.26 17.30
C MET A 132 6.75 -1.42 18.29
N GLU A 133 7.44 -2.56 18.28
CA GLU A 133 8.55 -2.84 19.21
C GLU A 133 9.67 -1.81 19.09
N LYS A 134 9.95 -1.32 17.88
CA LYS A 134 10.95 -0.26 17.62
C LYS A 134 10.67 1.05 18.37
N ALA A 135 9.41 1.29 18.72
CA ALA A 135 8.94 2.47 19.45
C ALA A 135 8.60 2.18 20.92
N GLY A 136 8.87 0.97 21.42
CA GLY A 136 8.47 0.54 22.76
C GLY A 136 6.96 0.34 22.93
N ALA A 137 6.21 0.26 21.83
CA ALA A 137 4.80 -0.13 21.82
C ALA A 137 4.66 -1.64 21.59
N HIS A 138 3.47 -2.19 21.84
CA HIS A 138 3.22 -3.62 21.74
C HIS A 138 1.95 -3.92 20.94
N PHE A 139 2.10 -4.83 19.98
CA PHE A 139 0.97 -5.41 19.27
C PHE A 139 0.02 -6.13 20.23
N ASN A 140 -1.27 -5.98 19.98
CA ASN A 140 -2.31 -6.84 20.53
C ASN A 140 -3.49 -6.90 19.55
N GLU A 141 -4.37 -7.89 19.72
CA GLU A 141 -5.48 -8.13 18.79
C GLU A 141 -6.54 -7.03 18.70
N ASN A 142 -6.51 -6.02 19.59
CA ASN A 142 -7.45 -4.90 19.58
C ASN A 142 -6.92 -3.64 18.90
N ILE A 143 -5.68 -3.63 18.39
CA ILE A 143 -5.18 -2.47 17.64
C ILE A 143 -6.10 -2.20 16.43
N LEU A 144 -6.27 -0.92 16.09
CA LEU A 144 -7.03 -0.55 14.89
C LEU A 144 -6.14 -0.66 13.66
N ILE A 145 -6.69 -1.26 12.62
CA ILE A 145 -6.10 -1.41 11.29
C ILE A 145 -6.85 -0.47 10.35
N SER A 146 -6.11 0.32 9.59
CA SER A 146 -6.64 1.06 8.44
C SER A 146 -6.74 0.08 7.27
N CYS A 147 -7.93 -0.46 7.04
CA CYS A 147 -8.23 -1.30 5.89
C CYS A 147 -8.49 -0.41 4.68
N GLU A 148 -7.49 -0.29 3.80
CA GLU A 148 -7.50 0.61 2.67
C GLU A 148 -7.69 -0.17 1.39
N TYR A 149 -8.85 -0.03 0.78
CA TYR A 149 -9.13 -0.60 -0.54
C TYR A 149 -8.69 0.38 -1.62
N PHE A 150 -8.11 -0.17 -2.67
CA PHE A 150 -7.67 0.61 -3.82
C PHE A 150 -7.96 -0.11 -5.12
N GLN A 151 -7.79 0.61 -6.22
CA GLN A 151 -7.77 0.06 -7.56
C GLN A 151 -6.46 0.39 -8.27
N THR A 152 -5.86 -0.59 -8.96
CA THR A 152 -4.74 -0.33 -9.88
C THR A 152 -5.25 0.38 -11.13
N VAL A 153 -4.95 1.68 -11.28
CA VAL A 153 -5.42 2.52 -12.39
C VAL A 153 -4.42 2.61 -13.55
N PHE A 154 -3.14 2.37 -13.30
CA PHE A 154 -2.08 2.43 -14.32
C PHE A 154 -0.92 1.52 -13.96
N ILE A 155 -0.23 0.95 -14.95
CA ILE A 155 0.92 0.05 -14.76
C ILE A 155 2.04 0.38 -15.75
N THR A 156 3.26 -0.06 -15.45
CA THR A 156 4.45 0.11 -16.31
C THR A 156 4.25 -0.38 -17.74
N LYS A 157 3.45 -1.43 -17.98
CA LYS A 157 3.16 -1.93 -19.35
C LYS A 157 2.41 -0.93 -20.23
N ASN A 158 1.85 0.13 -19.66
CA ASN A 158 1.16 1.20 -20.40
C ASN A 158 2.10 2.34 -20.83
N VAL A 159 3.36 2.31 -20.37
CA VAL A 159 4.43 3.27 -20.71
C VAL A 159 5.07 2.85 -22.03
#